data_AF-A0A358SPS0-F1
#
_entry.id   AF-A0A358SPS0-F1
#
_cell.length_a   1.000
_cell.length_b   1.000
_cell.length_c   1.000
_cell.angle_alpha   90.00
_cell.angle_beta   90.00
_cell.angle_gamma   90.00
#
_symmetry.space_group_name_H-M   'P 1'
#
loop_
_entity.id
_entity.type
_entity.pdbx_description
1 polymer ?
#
loop_
_entity_poly.entity_id
_entity_poly.type
_entity_poly.pdbx_seq_one_letter_code
_entity_poly.pdbx_strand_id
1 'polypeptide(L)' 'MHDTRSDAGVEVVEATPEEGVAVLDRAAREVLNISGDEFLAKWDAGDYEGMDDPAITRVAMLIPFAR' A
#
# COMPACT_ATOMS: atom_id res chain seq x y z
N MET A 1 24.97 17.48 -25.03
CA MET A 1 24.76 16.99 -23.65
C MET A 1 23.26 17.04 -23.39
N HIS A 2 22.61 15.91 -23.13
CA HIS A 2 21.17 15.89 -22.84
C HIS A 2 20.93 16.44 -21.43
N ASP A 3 20.38 17.66 -21.37
CA ASP A 3 19.87 18.28 -20.15
C ASP A 3 18.67 17.48 -19.66
N THR A 4 18.86 16.66 -18.63
CA THR A 4 17.77 15.99 -17.92
C THR A 4 17.28 16.94 -16.84
N ARG A 5 16.50 17.96 -17.23
CA ARG A 5 15.70 18.72 -16.26
C ARG A 5 14.43 17.94 -15.95
N SER A 6 14.52 17.02 -15.00
CA SER A 6 13.35 16.49 -14.29
C SER A 6 13.24 17.22 -12.96
N ASP A 7 12.82 18.48 -13.02
CA ASP A 7 12.29 19.21 -11.85
C ASP A 7 10.80 18.89 -11.74
N ALA A 8 10.49 17.61 -11.52
CA ALA A 8 9.15 17.25 -11.08
C ALA A 8 9.19 17.42 -9.57
N GLY A 9 8.75 18.59 -9.08
CA GLY A 9 8.57 18.81 -7.65
C GLY A 9 7.69 17.71 -7.08
N VAL A 10 8.31 16.75 -6.40
CA VAL A 10 7.60 15.68 -5.71
C VAL A 10 6.96 16.33 -4.48
N GLU A 11 5.70 16.74 -4.61
CA GLU A 11 4.90 17.14 -3.46
C GLU A 11 4.59 15.88 -2.65
N VAL A 12 5.45 15.63 -1.65
CA VAL A 12 5.18 14.64 -0.62
C VAL A 12 4.15 15.25 0.31
N VAL A 13 2.88 14.94 0.07
CA VAL A 13 1.79 15.25 1.00
C VAL A 13 1.76 14.12 2.03
N GLU A 14 1.79 14.46 3.32
CA GLU A 14 1.48 13.49 4.38
C GLU A 14 0.04 13.03 4.15
N ALA A 15 -0.12 11.77 3.72
CA ALA A 15 -1.43 11.19 3.55
C ALA A 15 -2.17 11.25 4.88
N THR A 16 -3.40 11.76 4.86
CA THR A 16 -4.26 11.61 6.03
C THR A 16 -4.51 10.12 6.27
N PRO A 17 -4.88 9.70 7.50
CA PRO A 17 -5.22 8.30 7.77
C PRO A 17 -6.28 7.75 6.80
N GLU A 18 -7.22 8.59 6.39
CA GLU A 18 -8.28 8.26 5.43
C GLU A 18 -7.72 8.02 4.02
N GLU A 19 -6.75 8.83 3.58
CA GLU A 19 -6.06 8.64 2.30
C GLU A 19 -5.20 7.38 2.32
N GLY A 20 -4.54 7.07 3.44
CA GLY A 20 -3.77 5.84 3.61
C GLY A 20 -4.64 4.58 3.53
N VAL A 21 -5.82 4.61 4.14
CA VAL A 21 -6.83 3.53 4.00
C VAL A 21 -7.26 3.37 2.53
N ALA A 22 -7.54 4.46 1.82
CA ALA A 22 -7.94 4.40 0.41
C ALA A 22 -6.82 3.85 -0.50
N VAL A 23 -5.56 4.21 -0.24
CA VAL A 23 -4.40 3.69 -0.95
C VAL A 23 -4.20 2.19 -0.69
N LEU A 24 -4.37 1.76 0.55
CA LEU A 24 -4.29 0.35 0.92
C LEU A 24 -5.43 -0.46 0.27
N ASP A 25 -6.67 0.02 0.34
CA ASP A 25 -7.83 -0.63 -0.28
C ASP A 25 -7.65 -0.78 -1.79
N ARG A 26 -7.15 0.27 -2.46
CA ARG A 26 -6.81 0.19 -3.88
C ARG A 26 -5.75 -0.87 -4.17
N ALA A 27 -4.65 -0.88 -3.41
CA ALA A 27 -3.58 -1.84 -3.61
C ALA A 27 -4.04 -3.29 -3.36
N ALA A 28 -4.83 -3.52 -2.31
CA ALA A 28 -5.43 -4.82 -2.00
C ALA A 28 -6.32 -5.32 -3.15
N ARG A 29 -7.14 -4.43 -3.73
CA ARG A 29 -8.01 -4.78 -4.87
C ARG A 29 -7.21 -5.09 -6.12
N GLU A 30 -6.20 -4.28 -6.44
CA GLU A 30 -5.39 -4.45 -7.65
C GLU A 30 -4.51 -5.71 -7.59
N VAL A 31 -3.98 -6.04 -6.41
CA VAL A 31 -2.93 -7.06 -6.25
C VAL A 31 -3.49 -8.40 -5.75
N LEU A 32 -4.44 -8.36 -4.81
CA LEU A 32 -4.97 -9.55 -4.14
C LEU A 32 -6.46 -9.78 -4.45
N ASN A 33 -7.09 -8.87 -5.21
CA ASN A 33 -8.51 -8.93 -5.57
C ASN A 33 -9.46 -9.00 -4.35
N ILE A 34 -9.04 -8.42 -3.22
CA ILE A 34 -9.82 -8.28 -1.99
C ILE A 34 -9.87 -6.81 -1.57
N SER A 35 -10.80 -6.46 -0.68
CA SER A 35 -10.82 -5.12 -0.10
C SER A 35 -9.66 -4.89 0.88
N GLY A 36 -9.32 -3.63 1.14
CA GLY A 36 -8.32 -3.28 2.14
C GLY A 36 -8.70 -3.76 3.54
N ASP A 37 -9.97 -3.60 3.92
CA ASP A 37 -10.50 -4.09 5.19
C ASP A 37 -10.35 -5.61 5.34
N GLU A 38 -10.63 -6.35 4.26
CA GLU A 38 -10.45 -7.80 4.25
C GLU A 38 -8.97 -8.19 4.35
N PHE A 39 -8.08 -7.46 3.66
CA PHE A 39 -6.64 -7.67 3.80
C PHE A 39 -6.17 -7.43 5.24
N LEU A 40 -6.62 -6.35 5.88
CA LEU A 40 -6.27 -6.03 7.26
C LEU A 40 -6.80 -7.09 8.23
N ALA A 41 -8.04 -7.57 8.04
CA ALA A 41 -8.60 -8.63 8.86
C ALA A 41 -7.79 -9.94 8.76
N LYS A 42 -7.36 -10.30 7.54
CA LYS A 42 -6.51 -11.48 7.28
C LYS A 42 -5.11 -11.30 7.84
N TRP A 43 -4.53 -10.11 7.70
CA TRP A 43 -3.24 -9.77 8.27
C TRP A 43 -3.25 -9.85 9.80
N ASP A 44 -4.26 -9.28 10.44
CA ASP A 44 -4.42 -9.30 11.89
C ASP A 44 -4.75 -10.71 12.43
N ALA A 45 -5.34 -11.57 11.61
CA ALA A 45 -5.55 -12.99 11.91
C ALA A 45 -4.29 -13.85 11.75
N GLY A 46 -3.21 -13.31 11.15
CA GLY A 46 -2.01 -14.06 10.84
C GLY A 46 -2.14 -14.98 9.62
N ASP A 47 -3.17 -14.81 8.77
CA ASP A 47 -3.39 -15.63 7.57
C ASP A 47 -2.17 -15.59 6.62
N TYR A 48 -1.39 -14.51 6.68
CA TYR A 48 -0.23 -14.25 5.84
C TYR A 48 1.13 -14.60 6.48
N GLU A 49 1.14 -15.12 7.72
CA GLU A 49 2.38 -15.53 8.37
C GLU A 49 3.04 -16.69 7.63
N GLY A 50 4.30 -16.50 7.21
CA GLY A 50 5.07 -17.51 6.48
C GLY A 50 4.76 -17.59 4.98
N MET A 51 3.87 -16.75 4.45
CA MET A 51 3.72 -16.58 3.00
C MET A 51 4.79 -15.62 2.47
N ASP A 52 5.69 -16.14 1.63
CA ASP A 52 6.65 -15.34 0.87
C ASP A 52 6.03 -14.91 -0.48
N ASP A 53 4.98 -14.10 -0.40
CA ASP A 53 4.36 -13.51 -1.59
C ASP A 53 4.74 -12.01 -1.69
N PRO A 54 5.41 -11.59 -2.78
CA PRO A 54 5.67 -10.18 -3.05
C PRO A 54 4.41 -9.32 -3.08
N ALA A 55 3.27 -9.89 -3.51
CA ALA A 55 1.97 -9.24 -3.54
C ALA A 55 1.51 -8.84 -2.13
N ILE A 56 1.52 -9.80 -1.21
CA ILE A 56 1.16 -9.58 0.20
C ILE A 56 2.12 -8.58 0.83
N THR A 57 3.42 -8.74 0.60
CA THR A 57 4.45 -7.85 1.14
C THR A 57 4.24 -6.41 0.70
N ARG A 58 3.88 -6.19 -0.58
CA ARG A 58 3.59 -4.86 -1.13
C ARG A 58 2.41 -4.17 -0.43
N VAL A 59 1.33 -4.89 -0.16
CA VAL A 59 0.16 -4.34 0.53
C VAL A 59 0.45 -4.17 2.03
N ALA A 60 1.21 -5.08 2.64
CA ALA A 60 1.61 -5.02 4.04
C ALA A 60 2.45 -3.76 4.36
N MET A 61 3.30 -3.31 3.44
CA MET A 61 4.05 -2.07 3.58
C MET A 61 3.17 -0.82 3.66
N LEU A 62 1.90 -0.90 3.23
CA LEU A 62 0.95 0.22 3.28
C LEU A 62 0.17 0.28 4.59
N ILE A 63 0.22 -0.78 5.42
CA ILE A 63 -0.50 -0.87 6.69
C ILE A 63 -0.22 0.33 7.62
N PRO A 64 1.03 0.79 7.81
CA PRO A 64 1.33 1.92 8.71
C PRO A 64 0.79 3.27 8.25
N PHE A 65 0.29 3.39 7.01
CA PHE A 65 -0.33 4.61 6.53
C PHE A 65 -1.84 4.60 6.73
N ALA A 66 -2.42 3.40 6.90
CA ALA A 66 -3.84 3.21 7.15
C ALA A 66 -4.19 3.19 8.66
N ARG A 67 -3.18 3.20 9.55
CA ARG A 67 -3.33 3.10 11.02
C ARG A 67 -2.29 3.98 11.73
#